data_AF-A0A352S9I0-F1
#
_entry.id   AF-A0A352S9I0-F1
#
_cell.length_a   1.000
_cell.length_b   1.000
_cell.length_c   1.000
_cell.angle_alpha   90.00
_cell.angle_beta   90.00
_cell.angle_gamma   90.00
#
_symmetry.space_group_name_H-M   'P 1'
#
loop_
_entity.id
_entity.type
_entity.pdbx_description
1 polymer ?
#
loop_
_entity_poly.entity_id
_entity_poly.type
_entity_poly.pdbx_seq_one_letter_code
_entity_poly.pdbx_strand_id
1 'polypeptide(L)'
;MDSQFTPRINGARLWQSLMDLGAVGATPKGGVCRIALTEDDRKGRDLVASWCREAGLDVRVDEIGNVFARRAGTEPTAPAVATGSHIDTQPSGGKFDGNFGVLAGLEVMRTLNDLGIG
;
A
#
# COMPACT_ATOMS: atom_id res chain seq x y z
N MET A 1 -7.59 5.39 35.84
CA MET A 1 -6.57 5.36 34.77
C MET A 1 -7.31 4.90 33.53
N ASP A 2 -7.70 5.84 32.68
CA ASP A 2 -8.37 5.48 31.42
C ASP A 2 -7.38 4.67 30.58
N SER A 3 -7.75 3.44 30.25
CA SER A 3 -6.98 2.65 29.30
C SER A 3 -6.95 3.44 27.98
N GLN A 4 -5.78 3.95 27.60
CA GLN A 4 -5.61 4.62 26.31
C GLN A 4 -6.06 3.67 25.20
N PHE A 5 -7.13 4.05 24.51
CA PHE A 5 -7.56 3.37 23.29
C PHE A 5 -6.39 3.43 22.29
N THR A 6 -5.84 2.27 21.97
CA THR A 6 -4.77 2.14 20.97
C THR A 6 -5.38 1.51 19.72
N PRO A 7 -5.53 2.24 18.61
CA PRO A 7 -6.02 1.69 17.35
C PRO A 7 -5.26 0.43 16.94
N ARG A 8 -5.98 -0.58 16.43
CA ARG A 8 -5.39 -1.83 15.95
C ARG A 8 -5.79 -2.04 14.50
N ILE A 9 -4.81 -2.44 13.68
CA ILE A 9 -5.02 -2.78 12.28
C ILE A 9 -5.78 -4.10 12.11
N ASN A 10 -6.35 -4.31 10.92
CA ASN A 10 -6.84 -5.63 10.51
C ASN A 10 -5.70 -6.44 9.85
N GLY A 11 -5.01 -7.26 10.67
CA GLY A 11 -3.89 -8.07 10.20
C GLY A 11 -4.24 -9.09 9.12
N ALA A 12 -5.46 -9.62 9.12
CA ALA A 12 -5.91 -10.58 8.10
C ALA A 12 -6.11 -9.89 6.74
N ARG A 13 -6.69 -8.68 6.71
CA ARG A 13 -6.85 -7.88 5.49
C ARG A 13 -5.52 -7.45 4.90
N LEU A 14 -4.56 -7.06 5.75
CA LEU A 14 -3.19 -6.78 5.33
C LEU A 14 -2.51 -8.01 4.74
N TRP A 15 -2.61 -9.16 5.42
CA TRP A 15 -2.05 -10.42 4.94
C TRP A 15 -2.62 -10.81 3.58
N GLN A 16 -3.94 -10.70 3.41
CA GLN A 16 -4.59 -11.00 2.13
C GLN A 16 -4.08 -10.07 1.03
N SER A 17 -3.99 -8.76 1.29
CA SER A 17 -3.47 -7.79 0.32
C SER A 17 -2.02 -8.13 -0.10
N LEU A 18 -1.19 -8.61 0.83
CA LEU A 18 0.19 -9.06 0.54
C LEU A 18 0.21 -10.30 -0.35
N MET A 19 -0.68 -11.26 -0.11
CA MET A 19 -0.78 -12.46 -0.93
C MET A 19 -1.28 -12.15 -2.34
N ASP A 20 -2.27 -11.26 -2.44
CA ASP A 20 -2.86 -10.84 -3.71
C ASP A 20 -1.83 -10.07 -4.56
N LEU A 21 -1.11 -9.11 -3.98
CA LEU A 21 -0.01 -8.43 -4.68
C LEU A 21 1.15 -9.38 -5.01
N GLY A 22 1.40 -10.37 -4.15
CA GLY A 22 2.40 -11.41 -4.36
C GLY A 22 2.09 -12.35 -5.52
N ALA A 23 0.85 -12.40 -6.00
CA ALA A 23 0.47 -13.15 -7.21
C ALA A 23 0.92 -12.45 -8.50
N VAL A 24 1.07 -11.12 -8.48
CA VAL A 24 1.52 -10.33 -9.64
C VAL A 24 3.04 -10.47 -9.81
N GLY A 25 3.48 -11.15 -10.86
CA GLY A 25 4.89 -11.49 -11.07
C GLY A 25 5.36 -12.69 -10.24
N ALA A 26 4.44 -13.56 -9.80
CA ALA A 26 4.78 -14.76 -9.04
C ALA A 26 5.72 -15.69 -9.84
N THR A 27 6.72 -16.24 -9.15
CA THR A 27 7.70 -17.16 -9.73
C THR A 27 7.43 -18.62 -9.31
N PRO A 28 7.88 -19.63 -10.06
CA PRO A 28 7.71 -21.04 -9.69
C PRO A 28 8.33 -21.43 -8.33
N LYS A 29 9.31 -20.66 -7.84
CA LYS A 29 9.96 -20.87 -6.53
C LYS A 29 9.22 -20.19 -5.37
N GLY A 30 8.06 -19.59 -5.62
CA GLY A 30 7.25 -18.90 -4.61
C GLY A 30 7.69 -17.46 -4.28
N GLY A 31 8.66 -16.91 -5.01
CA GLY A 31 9.04 -15.49 -4.96
C GLY A 31 8.27 -14.62 -5.95
N VAL A 32 8.70 -13.38 -6.11
CA VAL A 32 8.12 -12.36 -7.01
C VAL A 32 9.21 -11.74 -7.88
N CYS A 33 8.99 -11.72 -9.19
CA CYS A 33 9.79 -11.01 -10.18
C CYS A 33 8.92 -9.92 -10.80
N ARG A 34 9.04 -8.70 -10.27
CA ARG A 34 8.31 -7.53 -10.72
C ARG A 34 9.29 -6.38 -10.86
N ILE A 35 10.10 -6.43 -11.91
CA ILE A 35 11.15 -5.43 -12.16
C ILE A 35 10.50 -4.08 -12.45
N ALA A 36 11.07 -3.00 -11.89
CA ALA A 36 10.58 -1.65 -12.09
C ALA A 36 10.30 -1.34 -13.57
N LEU A 37 9.16 -0.69 -13.82
CA LEU A 37 8.69 -0.24 -15.14
C LEU A 37 8.39 -1.35 -16.16
N THR A 38 8.38 -2.62 -15.75
CA THR A 38 7.85 -3.71 -16.58
C THR A 38 6.33 -3.75 -16.53
N GLU A 39 5.73 -4.53 -17.42
CA GLU A 39 4.28 -4.77 -17.44
C GLU A 39 3.75 -5.30 -16.10
N ASP A 40 4.52 -6.14 -15.40
CA ASP A 40 4.10 -6.65 -14.09
C ASP A 40 4.23 -5.59 -12.99
N ASP A 41 5.20 -4.67 -13.08
CA ASP A 41 5.25 -3.50 -12.19
C ASP A 41 4.04 -2.59 -12.43
N ARG A 42 3.69 -2.32 -13.70
CA ARG A 42 2.46 -1.56 -14.03
C ARG A 42 1.23 -2.22 -13.41
N LYS A 43 1.03 -3.53 -13.62
CA LYS A 43 -0.11 -4.26 -13.03
C LYS A 43 -0.12 -4.20 -11.50
N GLY A 44 1.05 -4.31 -10.86
CA GLY A 44 1.18 -4.17 -9.42
C GLY A 44 0.77 -2.78 -8.94
N ARG A 45 1.23 -1.72 -9.64
CA ARG A 45 0.88 -0.33 -9.33
C ARG A 45 -0.61 -0.09 -9.52
N ASP A 46 -1.19 -0.58 -10.61
CA ASP A 46 -2.62 -0.46 -10.92
C ASP A 46 -3.47 -1.12 -9.83
N LEU A 47 -3.09 -2.32 -9.38
CA LEU A 47 -3.78 -3.05 -8.31
C LEU A 47 -3.73 -2.30 -6.97
N VAL A 48 -2.55 -1.85 -6.55
CA VAL A 48 -2.43 -1.08 -5.30
C VAL A 48 -3.18 0.25 -5.40
N ALA A 49 -3.10 0.92 -6.55
CA ALA A 49 -3.83 2.16 -6.79
C ALA A 49 -5.35 1.95 -6.78
N SER A 50 -5.88 0.81 -7.25
CA SER A 50 -7.31 0.51 -7.17
C SER A 50 -7.75 0.38 -5.72
N TRP A 51 -6.99 -0.35 -4.90
CA TRP A 51 -7.28 -0.50 -3.48
C TRP A 51 -7.21 0.83 -2.71
N CYS A 52 -6.30 1.73 -3.07
CA CYS A 52 -6.25 3.08 -2.53
C CYS A 52 -7.52 3.87 -2.86
N ARG A 53 -7.98 3.82 -4.13
CA ARG A 53 -9.22 4.49 -4.54
C ARG A 53 -10.46 3.90 -3.88
N GLU A 54 -10.52 2.57 -3.74
CA GLU A 54 -11.58 1.88 -3.00
C GLU A 54 -11.62 2.29 -1.52
N ALA A 55 -10.46 2.60 -0.93
CA ALA A 55 -10.36 3.17 0.42
C ALA A 55 -10.66 4.69 0.47
N GLY A 56 -11.11 5.30 -0.63
CA GLY A 56 -11.46 6.72 -0.70
C GLY A 56 -10.27 7.68 -0.77
N LEU A 57 -9.08 7.20 -1.14
CA LEU A 57 -7.89 8.04 -1.27
C LEU A 57 -7.80 8.66 -2.66
N ASP A 58 -7.33 9.91 -2.72
CA ASP A 58 -7.00 10.57 -3.99
C ASP A 58 -5.64 10.08 -4.51
N VAL A 59 -5.62 9.48 -5.69
CA VAL A 59 -4.41 8.86 -6.26
C VAL A 59 -3.86 9.71 -7.40
N ARG A 60 -2.60 10.12 -7.27
CA ARG A 60 -1.85 10.87 -8.28
C ARG A 60 -0.51 10.21 -8.58
N VAL A 61 -0.01 10.43 -9.79
CA VAL A 61 1.30 9.95 -10.25
C VAL A 61 2.13 11.17 -10.66
N ASP A 62 3.38 11.25 -10.21
CA ASP A 62 4.29 12.32 -10.62
C ASP A 62 5.01 12.01 -11.95
N GLU A 63 5.84 12.94 -12.41
CA GLU A 63 6.53 12.87 -13.71
C GLU A 63 7.54 11.72 -13.80
N ILE A 64 7.97 11.15 -12.66
CA ILE A 64 8.91 10.02 -12.63
C ILE A 64 8.23 8.70 -12.20
N GLY A 65 6.90 8.69 -12.11
CA GLY A 65 6.11 7.48 -11.88
C GLY A 65 5.90 7.10 -10.42
N ASN A 66 6.25 7.97 -9.46
CA ASN A 66 5.88 7.73 -8.06
C ASN A 66 4.37 7.85 -7.91
N VAL A 67 3.78 6.88 -7.19
CA VAL A 67 2.34 6.86 -6.91
C VAL A 67 2.11 7.39 -5.51
N PHE A 68 1.26 8.40 -5.39
CA PHE A 68 0.83 8.97 -4.11
C PHE A 68 -0.67 8.72 -3.94
N ALA A 69 -1.06 8.17 -2.80
CA ALA A 69 -2.45 8.06 -2.37
C ALA A 69 -2.67 8.95 -1.14
N ARG A 70 -3.50 9.99 -1.28
CA ARG A 70 -3.70 11.01 -0.25
C ARG A 70 -5.04 10.83 0.44
N ARG A 71 -4.98 10.70 1.77
CA ARG A 71 -6.12 10.93 2.66
C ARG A 71 -6.14 12.41 3.04
N ALA A 72 -7.27 13.08 2.88
CA ALA A 72 -7.41 14.45 3.37
C ALA A 72 -7.47 14.45 4.91
N GLY A 73 -6.75 15.38 5.54
CA GLY A 73 -6.94 15.70 6.95
C GLY A 73 -7.92 16.86 7.11
N THR A 74 -8.18 17.25 8.36
CA THR A 74 -9.06 18.40 8.69
C THR A 74 -8.51 19.74 8.21
N GLU A 75 -7.18 19.87 8.09
CA GLU A 75 -6.48 21.04 7.54
C GLU A 75 -5.77 20.67 6.23
N PRO A 76 -6.39 20.90 5.05
CA PRO A 76 -5.87 20.41 3.77
C PRO A 76 -4.50 20.96 3.35
N THR A 77 -4.10 22.11 3.89
CA THR A 77 -2.84 22.81 3.57
C THR A 77 -1.71 22.47 4.53
N ALA A 78 -1.98 21.73 5.61
CA ALA A 78 -0.93 21.31 6.54
C ALA A 78 0.07 20.35 5.85
N PRO A 79 1.34 20.33 6.30
CA PRO A 79 2.31 19.34 5.83
C PRO A 79 1.79 17.91 6.04
N ALA A 80 1.97 17.07 5.02
CA ALA A 80 1.53 15.68 5.09
C ALA A 80 2.51 14.82 5.90
N VAL A 81 1.98 13.92 6.72
CA VAL A 81 2.73 12.76 7.21
C VAL A 81 2.63 11.67 6.15
N ALA A 82 3.78 11.18 5.68
CA ALA A 82 3.85 10.19 4.63
C ALA A 82 4.40 8.86 5.15
N THR A 83 3.89 7.76 4.59
CA THR A 83 4.42 6.42 4.74
C THR A 83 4.37 5.72 3.39
N GLY A 84 5.27 4.76 3.17
CA GLY A 84 5.42 4.08 1.90
C GLY A 84 6.72 3.30 1.83
N SER A 85 6.98 2.72 0.65
CA SER A 85 8.21 2.02 0.31
C SER A 85 8.23 1.85 -1.22
N HIS A 86 8.53 0.67 -1.74
CA HIS A 86 8.47 0.32 -3.15
C HIS A 86 7.63 -0.95 -3.36
N ILE A 87 7.20 -1.21 -4.61
CA ILE A 87 6.54 -2.47 -4.96
C ILE A 87 7.25 -3.24 -6.07
N ASP A 88 8.25 -2.65 -6.73
CA ASP A 88 9.14 -3.41 -7.59
C ASP A 88 10.00 -4.36 -6.75
N THR A 89 10.47 -5.43 -7.39
CA THR A 89 11.27 -6.47 -6.75
C THR A 89 12.51 -6.79 -7.58
N GLN A 90 13.48 -7.43 -6.93
CA GLN A 90 14.58 -8.07 -7.62
C GLN A 90 14.08 -9.28 -8.46
N PRO A 91 14.85 -9.77 -9.45
CA PRO A 91 14.46 -10.92 -10.27
C PRO A 91 14.11 -12.19 -9.47
N SER A 92 14.73 -12.36 -8.30
CA SER A 92 14.46 -13.44 -7.34
C SER A 92 13.91 -12.89 -6.02
N GLY A 93 13.11 -11.82 -6.07
CA GLY A 93 12.58 -11.12 -4.91
C GLY A 93 11.58 -11.95 -4.07
N GLY A 94 11.40 -11.53 -2.83
CA GLY A 94 10.38 -12.07 -1.93
C GLY A 94 9.05 -11.33 -2.04
N LYS A 95 8.01 -11.85 -1.37
CA LYS A 95 6.68 -11.22 -1.34
C LYS A 95 6.61 -9.95 -0.47
N PHE A 96 7.56 -9.77 0.44
CA PHE A 96 7.45 -8.78 1.53
C PHE A 96 8.36 -7.57 1.38
N ASP A 97 9.55 -7.75 0.78
CA ASP A 97 10.51 -6.67 0.58
C ASP A 97 9.88 -5.54 -0.25
N GLY A 98 9.97 -4.31 0.24
CA GLY A 98 9.22 -3.14 -0.22
C GLY A 98 7.71 -3.20 0.02
N ASN A 99 7.07 -4.22 -0.56
CA ASN A 99 5.62 -4.41 -0.62
C ASN A 99 4.94 -4.27 0.75
N PHE A 100 5.57 -4.79 1.81
CA PHE A 100 5.05 -4.69 3.17
C PHE A 100 4.86 -3.25 3.63
N GLY A 101 5.83 -2.37 3.37
CA GLY A 101 5.73 -0.97 3.80
C GLY A 101 4.58 -0.23 3.10
N VAL A 102 4.40 -0.47 1.80
CA VAL A 102 3.30 0.11 1.01
C VAL A 102 1.95 -0.38 1.51
N LEU A 103 1.77 -1.69 1.68
CA LEU A 103 0.49 -2.27 2.10
C LEU A 103 0.18 -2.03 3.57
N ALA A 104 1.19 -1.89 4.43
CA ALA A 104 1.00 -1.43 5.81
C ALA A 104 0.46 0.01 5.83
N GLY A 105 0.98 0.90 4.97
CA GLY A 105 0.44 2.25 4.81
C GLY A 105 -1.03 2.28 4.37
N LEU A 106 -1.39 1.45 3.40
CA LEU A 106 -2.78 1.29 2.98
C LEU A 106 -3.67 0.73 4.11
N GLU A 107 -3.19 -0.24 4.88
CA GLU A 107 -3.95 -0.79 6.00
C GLU A 107 -4.15 0.23 7.12
N VAL A 108 -3.20 1.13 7.36
CA VAL A 108 -3.39 2.28 8.25
C VAL A 108 -4.57 3.13 7.77
N MET A 109 -4.62 3.47 6.48
CA MET A 109 -5.72 4.28 5.93
C MET A 109 -7.07 3.57 6.06
N ARG A 110 -7.14 2.28 5.74
CA ARG A 110 -8.36 1.47 5.90
C ARG A 110 -8.80 1.39 7.37
N THR A 111 -7.86 1.24 8.30
CA THR A 111 -8.15 1.21 9.74
C THR A 111 -8.67 2.55 10.25
N LEU A 112 -8.11 3.67 9.80
CA LEU A 112 -8.61 5.01 10.15
C LEU A 112 -10.05 5.20 9.66
N ASN A 113 -10.36 4.70 8.45
CA ASN A 113 -11.72 4.74 7.91
C ASN A 113 -12.68 3.85 8.72
N ASP A 114 -12.29 2.62 9.05
CA ASP A 114 -13.10 1.69 9.86
C ASP A 114 -13.42 2.26 11.25
N LEU A 115 -12.48 3.04 11.83
CA LEU A 115 -12.64 3.69 13.12
C LEU A 115 -13.30 5.08 13.05
N GLY A 116 -13.58 5.59 11.84
CA GLY A 116 -14.16 6.94 11.64
C GLY A 116 -13.24 8.09 12.10
N ILE A 117 -11.93 7.90 12.10
CA ILE A 117 -10.96 8.92 12.55
C ILE A 117 -10.66 9.87 11.40
N GLY A 118 -11.30 11.04 11.37
CA GLY A 118 -11.17 12.10 10.37
C GLY A 118 -9.95 12.99 10.56
#